data_AF-A0A7C4C8L3-F1
#
_entry.id   AF-A0A7C4C8L3-F1
#
_cell.length_a   1.000
_cell.length_b   1.000
_cell.length_c   1.000
_cell.angle_alpha   90.00
_cell.angle_beta   90.00
_cell.angle_gamma   90.00
#
_symmetry.space_group_name_H-M   'P 1'
#
loop_
_entity.id
_entity.type
_entity.pdbx_description
1 polymer ?
#
loop_
_entity_poly.entity_id
_entity_poly.type
_entity_poly.pdbx_seq_one_letter_code
_entity_poly.pdbx_strand_id
1 'polypeptide(L)' 'MFKYSYSYSYIMKTTIQVSKKTVRILKELMKRINVKTYDELIRIMVCEKYKVRNSLFGSNPNLTPFKEEDEAELHEL' A
#
# COMPACT_ATOMS: atom_id res chain seq x y z
N MET A 1 26.45 -14.96 -6.48
CA MET A 1 25.86 -14.09 -7.52
C MET A 1 24.37 -13.91 -7.21
N PHE A 2 24.01 -12.90 -6.42
CA PHE A 2 22.62 -12.65 -6.01
C PHE A 2 21.89 -11.88 -7.12
N LYS A 3 20.85 -12.50 -7.69
CA LYS A 3 19.97 -11.86 -8.68
C LYS A 3 18.96 -10.98 -7.94
N TYR A 4 19.22 -9.68 -7.86
CA TYR A 4 18.20 -8.72 -7.43
C TYR A 4 17.06 -8.70 -8.46
N SER A 5 15.90 -9.22 -8.06
CA SER A 5 14.69 -9.20 -8.88
C SER A 5 13.95 -7.89 -8.59
N TYR A 6 14.11 -6.89 -9.47
CA TYR A 6 13.30 -5.69 -9.41
C TYR A 6 11.84 -6.06 -9.71
N SER A 7 10.98 -6.04 -8.69
CA SER A 7 9.54 -6.16 -8.87
C SER A 7 8.98 -4.84 -9.37
N TYR A 8 8.84 -4.70 -10.69
CA TYR A 8 8.01 -3.64 -11.27
C TYR A 8 6.57 -3.83 -10.78
N SER A 9 6.09 -2.94 -9.90
CA SER A 9 4.69 -2.91 -9.50
C SER A 9 3.86 -2.44 -10.69
N TYR A 10 3.38 -3.39 -11.50
CA TYR A 10 2.50 -3.10 -12.62
C TYR A 10 1.15 -2.63 -12.05
N ILE A 11 0.93 -1.30 -12.05
CA ILE A 11 -0.35 -0.74 -11.60
C ILE A 11 -1.39 -1.02 -12.70
N MET A 12 -2.10 -2.14 -12.56
CA MET A 12 -3.20 -2.51 -13.43
C MET A 12 -4.37 -1.54 -13.21
N LYS A 13 -4.62 -0.67 -14.19
CA LYS A 13 -5.76 0.26 -14.14
C LYS A 13 -7.05 -0.51 -14.40
N THR A 14 -7.92 -0.53 -13.40
CA THR A 14 -9.24 -1.18 -13.48
C THR A 14 -10.32 -0.12 -13.39
N THR A 15 -11.36 -0.25 -14.22
CA THR A 15 -12.54 0.64 -14.19
C THR A 15 -13.66 -0.03 -13.40
N ILE A 16 -14.20 0.68 -12.41
CA ILE A 16 -15.36 0.23 -11.63
C ILE A 16 -16.57 1.08 -12.03
N GLN A 17 -17.63 0.43 -12.50
CA GLN A 17 -18.88 1.10 -12.83
C GLN A 17 -19.67 1.40 -11.55
N VAL A 18 -20.06 2.66 -11.36
CA VAL A 18 -20.81 3.12 -10.20
C VAL A 18 -21.90 4.13 -10.60
N SER A 19 -22.88 4.34 -9.73
CA SER A 19 -23.94 5.32 -9.96
C SER A 19 -23.43 6.77 -9.83
N LYS A 20 -24.12 7.73 -10.47
CA LYS A 20 -23.83 9.16 -10.30
C LYS A 20 -23.96 9.62 -8.84
N LYS A 21 -24.91 9.06 -8.08
CA LYS A 21 -25.11 9.36 -6.66
C LYS A 21 -23.87 8.96 -5.85
N THR A 22 -23.33 7.77 -6.13
CA THR A 22 -22.12 7.25 -5.49
C THR A 22 -20.92 8.16 -5.76
N VAL A 23 -20.71 8.59 -7.01
CA VAL A 23 -19.60 9.50 -7.37
C VAL A 23 -19.66 10.83 -6.60
N ARG A 24 -20.86 11.39 -6.40
CA ARG A 24 -21.02 12.64 -5.63
C ARG A 24 -20.59 12.45 -4.17
N ILE A 25 -21.03 11.37 -3.54
CA ILE A 25 -20.67 11.03 -2.15
C ILE A 25 -19.15 10.82 -2.03
N LEU A 26 -18.56 10.05 -2.95
CA LEU A 26 -17.11 9.79 -2.95
C LEU A 26 -16.31 11.09 -3.09
N LYS A 27 -16.69 12.00 -4.00
CA LYS A 27 -16.02 13.30 -4.16
C LYS A 27 -16.11 14.16 -2.90
N GLU A 28 -17.24 14.15 -2.22
CA GLU A 28 -17.39 14.88 -0.96
C GLU A 28 -16.50 14.29 0.14
N LEU A 29 -16.44 12.96 0.25
CA LEU A 29 -15.55 12.28 1.20
C LEU A 29 -14.08 12.53 0.90
N MET A 30 -13.68 12.53 -0.38
CA MET A 30 -12.31 12.87 -0.78
C MET A 30 -11.88 14.26 -0.29
N LYS A 31 -12.79 15.25 -0.34
CA LYS A 31 -12.54 16.59 0.19
C LYS A 31 -12.41 16.60 1.71
N ARG A 32 -13.28 15.87 2.41
CA ARG A 32 -13.29 15.79 3.88
C ARG A 32 -12.02 15.14 4.43
N ILE A 33 -11.54 14.08 3.77
CA ILE A 33 -10.36 13.30 4.20
C ILE A 33 -9.07 13.80 3.53
N ASN A 34 -9.16 14.78 2.62
CA ASN A 34 -8.04 15.39 1.91
C ASN A 34 -7.18 14.39 1.11
N VAL A 35 -7.84 13.55 0.31
CA VAL A 35 -7.20 12.53 -0.55
C VAL A 35 -7.38 12.83 -2.03
N LYS A 36 -6.41 12.40 -2.85
CA LYS A 36 -6.32 12.81 -4.26
C LYS A 36 -6.96 11.81 -5.21
N THR A 37 -7.12 10.56 -4.81
CA THR A 37 -7.68 9.50 -5.67
C THR A 37 -8.80 8.71 -4.98
N TYR A 38 -9.70 8.13 -5.78
CA TYR A 38 -10.71 7.23 -5.26
C TYR A 38 -10.09 5.94 -4.70
N ASP A 39 -8.98 5.46 -5.28
CA ASP A 39 -8.27 4.27 -4.79
C ASP A 39 -7.75 4.49 -3.36
N GLU A 40 -7.09 5.62 -3.13
CA GLU A 40 -6.62 6.05 -1.82
C GLU A 40 -7.77 6.15 -0.81
N LEU A 41 -8.86 6.81 -1.19
CA LEU A 41 -10.06 6.91 -0.34
C LEU A 41 -10.60 5.52 0.04
N ILE A 42 -10.78 4.63 -0.94
CA ILE A 42 -11.35 3.30 -0.73
C ILE A 42 -10.44 2.47 0.19
N ARG A 43 -9.12 2.49 -0.03
CA ARG A 43 -8.17 1.75 0.81
C ARG A 43 -8.17 2.26 2.25
N ILE A 44 -8.16 3.58 2.46
CA ILE A 44 -8.25 4.15 3.80
C ILE A 44 -9.53 3.70 4.49
N MET A 45 -10.68 3.86 3.84
CA MET A 45 -11.98 3.47 4.43
C MET A 45 -12.06 1.98 4.78
N VAL A 46 -11.56 1.10 3.91
CA VAL A 46 -11.54 -0.35 4.16
C VAL A 46 -10.62 -0.67 5.34
N CYS A 47 -9.44 -0.08 5.39
CA CYS A 47 -8.45 -0.37 6.42
C CYS A 47 -8.86 0.22 7.77
N GLU A 48 -9.47 1.40 7.82
CA GLU A 48 -10.05 1.96 9.04
C GLU A 48 -11.21 1.09 9.56
N LYS A 49 -12.12 0.69 8.67
CA LYS A 49 -13.32 -0.07 9.08
C LYS A 49 -13.01 -1.50 9.50
N TYR A 50 -12.10 -2.16 8.79
CA TYR A 50 -11.83 -3.60 8.95
C TYR A 50 -10.46 -3.89 9.57
N LYS A 51 -9.70 -2.87 9.98
CA LYS A 51 -8.33 -2.99 10.53
C LYS A 51 -7.40 -3.83 9.65
N VAL A 52 -7.64 -3.83 8.34
CA VAL A 52 -6.77 -4.50 7.38
C VAL A 52 -5.44 -3.74 7.34
N ARG A 53 -4.33 -4.46 7.50
CA ARG A 53 -3.01 -3.83 7.47
C ARG A 53 -2.72 -3.36 6.04
N ASN A 54 -2.38 -2.08 5.90
CA ASN A 54 -1.97 -1.47 4.62
C ASN A 54 -0.64 -2.02 4.08
N SER A 55 0.10 -2.74 4.91
CA SER A 55 1.38 -3.37 4.56
C SER A 55 1.51 -4.71 5.27
N LEU A 56 2.05 -5.70 4.57
CA LEU A 56 2.51 -6.97 5.14
C LEU A 56 3.95 -6.87 5.66
N PHE A 57 4.63 -5.73 5.48
CA PHE A 57 5.94 -5.52 6.07
C PHE A 57 5.85 -5.57 7.59
N GLY A 58 6.68 -6.41 8.23
CA GLY A 58 6.64 -6.65 9.66
C GLY A 58 5.43 -7.47 10.16
N SER A 59 4.66 -8.11 9.27
CA SER A 59 3.51 -8.91 9.70
C SER A 59 3.87 -10.31 10.20
N ASN A 60 5.11 -10.78 10.00
CA ASN A 60 5.58 -12.06 10.50
C ASN A 60 6.13 -11.88 11.92
N PRO A 61 5.43 -12.35 12.96
CA PRO A 61 5.86 -12.18 14.36
C PRO A 61 7.13 -12.98 14.70
N ASN A 62 7.53 -13.92 13.84
CA ASN A 62 8.76 -14.71 14.03
C ASN A 62 10.00 -14.01 13.47
N LEU A 63 9.86 -12.86 12.79
CA LEU A 63 10.99 -12.07 12.34
C LEU A 63 11.43 -11.12 13.46
N THR A 64 12.69 -11.25 13.88
CA THR A 64 13.33 -10.31 14.79
C THR A 64 13.75 -9.05 14.04
N PRO A 65 13.82 -7.89 14.71
CA PRO A 65 14.44 -6.70 14.13
C PRO A 65 15.87 -7.01 13.64
N PHE A 66 16.27 -6.41 12.52
CA PHE A 66 17.65 -6.50 12.03
C PHE A 66 18.61 -5.92 13.08
N LYS A 67 19.72 -6.61 13.30
CA LYS A 67 20.84 -6.15 14.12
C LYS A 67 21.93 -5.58 13.23
N GLU A 68 22.85 -4.82 13.83
CA GLU A 68 24.05 -4.32 13.13
C GLU A 68 24.87 -5.48 12.55
N GLU A 69 24.84 -6.65 13.19
CA GLU A 69 25.47 -7.88 12.69
C GLU A 69 24.84 -8.44 11.40
N ASP A 70 23.59 -8.05 11.09
CA ASP A 70 22.87 -8.48 9.88
C ASP A 70 23.17 -7.55 8.68
N GLU A 71 23.96 -6.49 8.89
CA GLU A 71 24.35 -5.57 7.82
C GLU A 71 25.31 -6.30 6.86
N ALA A 72 24.90 -6.41 5.59
CA ALA A 72 25.72 -7.08 4.59
C ALA A 72 27.03 -6.32 4.38
N GLU A 73 28.16 -7.03 4.43
CA GLU A 73 29.47 -6.45 4.12
C GLU A 73 29.43 -5.82 2.71
N LEU A 74 29.75 -4.53 2.64
CA LEU A 74 29.92 -3.79 1.39
C LEU A 74 31.04 -4.45 0.59
N HIS A 75 30.68 -5.29 -0.40
CA HIS A 75 31.63 -5.72 -1.40
C HIS A 75 31.95 -4.54 -2.33
N GLU A 76 33.19 -4.03 -2.26
CA GLU A 76 33.72 -3.12 -3.26
C GLU A 76 33.69 -3.81 -4.63
N LEU A 77 33.06 -3.16 -5.61
CA LEU A 77 32.86 -3.64 -6.99
C LEU A 77 34.14 -3.55 -7.82
#